data_AF-A0A3A4P2R5-F1
#
_entry.id   AF-A0A3A4P2R5-F1
#
_cell.length_a   1.000
_cell.length_b   1.000
_cell.length_c   1.000
_cell.angle_alpha   90.00
_cell.angle_beta   90.00
_cell.angle_gamma   90.00
#
_symmetry.space_group_name_H-M   'P 1'
#
loop_
_entity.id
_entity.type
_entity.pdbx_description
1 polymer ?
#
loop_
_entity_poly.entity_id
_entity_poly.type
_entity_poly.pdbx_seq_one_letter_code
_entity_poly.pdbx_strand_id
1 'polypeptide(L)'
;MFSEDTKSQISVPDGAKVGNPGVKKAIPERIIIRMWPKTPVLYPMAVFALICGICGYFWGASPHIIQMSKNSAVVEQTAAGAPADAQNAGTVTDEATAQEKLDKILAGHQVDRFFGTIFIILLAFSLFALCVDLEIRWALITFSAVIVVCLLLFILHERIPFLPAVLATLATLSPTASPQFYFSIFGIWVILMLITLFVVKFHYVKVESNEVVVVGGLLERQQRFPTIGMKYTKDVQDVIEYYLPLVNSGRLIFSFQDHPEAIVIDNVLQIEKVLKQLDEISSVWQVGSK
;
A
#
# COMPACT_ATOMS: atom_id res chain seq x y z
N MET A 1 73.07 -30.24 32.94
CA MET A 1 73.15 -30.66 34.34
C MET A 1 72.07 -29.88 35.09
N PHE A 2 70.97 -30.57 35.42
CA PHE A 2 69.79 -30.14 36.23
C PHE A 2 68.95 -28.94 35.75
N SER A 3 67.64 -28.81 35.98
CA SER A 3 66.46 -29.70 36.13
C SER A 3 65.27 -28.74 36.31
N GLU A 4 64.12 -29.09 35.73
CA GLU A 4 62.74 -28.91 36.23
C GLU A 4 62.20 -27.56 36.77
N ASP A 5 61.14 -27.10 36.11
CA ASP A 5 59.79 -26.82 36.62
C ASP A 5 59.59 -26.18 38.00
N THR A 6 58.88 -25.04 38.04
CA THR A 6 57.80 -24.78 39.02
C THR A 6 56.81 -23.71 38.51
N LYS A 7 55.51 -24.07 38.51
CA LYS A 7 54.33 -23.24 38.27
C LYS A 7 54.08 -22.19 39.38
N SER A 8 53.60 -20.99 39.02
CA SER A 8 52.56 -20.26 39.79
C SER A 8 51.70 -19.43 38.83
N GLN A 9 50.49 -19.90 38.51
CA GLN A 9 49.21 -19.39 39.01
C GLN A 9 48.92 -17.88 38.81
N ILE A 10 47.97 -17.65 37.88
CA ILE A 10 46.73 -16.85 38.01
C ILE A 10 46.87 -15.36 38.36
N SER A 11 46.57 -14.50 37.37
CA SER A 11 45.48 -13.52 37.49
C SER A 11 45.09 -12.96 36.12
N VAL A 12 43.90 -13.34 35.66
CA VAL A 12 43.16 -12.68 34.58
C VAL A 12 42.46 -11.45 35.18
N PRO A 13 42.40 -10.33 34.46
CA PRO A 13 41.15 -9.57 34.36
C PRO A 13 40.79 -9.45 32.87
N ASP A 14 39.79 -10.21 32.41
CA ASP A 14 38.39 -9.80 32.30
C ASP A 14 38.22 -8.44 31.62
N GLY A 15 37.80 -8.48 30.34
CA GLY A 15 37.22 -7.30 29.72
C GLY A 15 37.19 -7.25 28.19
N ALA A 16 38.00 -8.03 27.47
CA ALA A 16 37.92 -8.09 26.02
C ALA A 16 36.91 -9.16 25.59
N LYS A 17 35.69 -8.74 25.23
CA LYS A 17 34.75 -9.59 24.49
C LYS A 17 35.40 -10.02 23.17
N VAL A 18 36.08 -11.16 23.21
CA VAL A 18 36.52 -11.90 22.04
C VAL A 18 35.25 -12.35 21.31
N GLY A 19 34.87 -11.58 20.29
CA GLY A 19 33.89 -12.02 19.32
C GLY A 19 34.37 -13.34 18.74
N ASN A 20 33.56 -14.38 18.93
CA ASN A 20 33.80 -15.76 18.54
C ASN A 20 34.39 -15.85 17.10
N PRO A 21 35.68 -16.18 16.91
CA PRO A 21 36.30 -16.30 15.59
C PRO A 21 36.01 -17.70 15.04
N GLY A 22 34.76 -18.00 14.74
CA GLY A 22 34.39 -19.37 14.43
C GLY A 22 33.05 -19.63 13.76
N VAL A 23 32.18 -18.63 13.60
CA VAL A 23 30.99 -18.82 12.76
C VAL A 23 31.36 -18.41 11.34
N LYS A 24 31.97 -19.33 10.58
CA LYS A 24 31.94 -19.24 9.11
C LYS A 24 30.45 -19.11 8.76
N LYS A 25 30.05 -17.93 8.33
CA LYS A 25 28.70 -17.68 7.81
C LYS A 25 28.49 -18.72 6.72
N ALA A 26 27.61 -19.69 6.96
CA ALA A 26 27.33 -20.73 5.99
C ALA A 26 26.85 -20.03 4.72
N ILE A 27 27.61 -20.17 3.64
CA ILE A 27 27.24 -19.62 2.34
C ILE A 27 25.89 -20.26 2.00
N PRO A 28 24.84 -19.47 1.76
CA PRO A 28 23.54 -20.04 1.47
C PRO A 28 23.62 -20.85 0.18
N GLU A 29 23.48 -22.17 0.26
CA GLU A 29 23.51 -23.07 -0.93
C GLU A 29 22.32 -22.83 -1.88
N ARG A 30 21.28 -22.14 -1.38
CA ARG A 30 20.01 -21.90 -2.07
C ARG A 30 19.42 -20.56 -1.66
N ILE A 31 18.93 -19.80 -2.63
CA ILE A 31 18.11 -18.60 -2.42
C ILE A 31 16.75 -18.83 -3.05
N ILE A 32 15.67 -18.47 -2.34
CA ILE A 32 14.32 -18.43 -2.89
C ILE A 32 13.94 -16.97 -3.02
N ILE A 33 13.86 -16.50 -4.26
CA ILE A 33 13.40 -15.17 -4.60
C ILE A 33 11.90 -15.27 -4.86
N ARG A 34 11.13 -14.43 -4.17
CA ARG A 34 9.68 -14.31 -4.39
C ARG A 34 9.40 -12.95 -4.99
N MET A 35 8.49 -12.94 -5.96
CA MET A 35 7.92 -11.70 -6.45
C MET A 35 7.01 -11.11 -5.37
N TRP A 36 6.89 -9.79 -5.34
CA TRP A 36 5.95 -9.07 -4.51
C TRP A 36 4.89 -8.43 -5.41
N PRO A 37 3.60 -8.50 -5.08
CA PRO A 37 2.58 -7.92 -5.95
C PRO A 37 2.72 -6.39 -5.97
N LYS A 38 2.37 -5.75 -7.08
CA LYS A 38 2.31 -4.27 -7.24
C LYS A 38 1.19 -3.60 -6.41
N THR A 39 0.63 -4.29 -5.43
CA THR A 39 -0.44 -3.82 -4.55
C THR A 39 -0.06 -2.72 -3.53
N PRO A 40 1.22 -2.36 -3.25
CA PRO A 40 1.52 -1.27 -2.30
C PRO A 40 0.86 0.06 -2.64
N VAL A 41 0.62 0.33 -3.93
CA VAL A 41 -0.13 1.52 -4.40
C VAL A 41 -1.55 1.58 -3.83
N LEU A 42 -2.13 0.42 -3.47
CA LEU A 42 -3.50 0.32 -2.97
C LEU A 42 -3.61 0.50 -1.44
N TYR A 43 -2.48 0.44 -0.71
CA TYR A 43 -2.48 0.53 0.75
C TYR A 43 -2.95 1.89 1.26
N PRO A 44 -2.50 3.04 0.71
CA PRO A 44 -2.98 4.34 1.14
C PRO A 44 -4.50 4.47 1.00
N MET A 45 -5.07 3.93 -0.08
CA MET A 45 -6.53 3.96 -0.33
C MET A 45 -7.31 3.11 0.65
N ALA A 46 -6.86 1.90 0.94
CA ALA A 46 -7.51 1.05 1.94
C ALA A 46 -7.47 1.71 3.33
N VAL A 47 -6.31 2.25 3.73
CA VAL A 47 -6.15 2.91 5.03
C VAL A 47 -7.04 4.16 5.12
N PHE A 48 -7.08 4.99 4.08
CA PHE A 48 -7.94 6.17 4.07
C PHE A 48 -9.43 5.82 4.05
N ALA A 49 -9.84 4.81 3.29
CA ALA A 49 -11.23 4.34 3.31
C ALA A 49 -11.64 3.87 4.72
N LEU A 50 -10.75 3.16 5.42
CA LEU A 50 -10.98 2.77 6.82
C LEU A 50 -11.12 3.99 7.73
N ILE A 51 -10.20 4.96 7.63
CA ILE A 51 -10.22 6.19 8.45
C ILE A 51 -11.51 6.97 8.19
N CYS A 52 -11.87 7.20 6.93
CA CYS A 52 -13.12 7.89 6.56
C CYS A 52 -14.37 7.13 7.05
N GLY A 53 -14.35 5.79 7.00
CA GLY A 53 -15.43 4.95 7.54
C GLY A 53 -15.59 5.07 9.05
N ILE A 54 -14.48 5.01 9.80
CA ILE A 54 -14.46 5.18 11.25
C ILE A 54 -14.89 6.61 11.62
N CYS A 55 -14.30 7.63 11.01
CA CYS A 55 -14.64 9.03 11.27
C CYS A 55 -16.10 9.33 10.91
N GLY A 56 -16.60 8.84 9.77
CA GLY A 56 -18.00 9.00 9.38
C GLY A 56 -18.97 8.26 10.30
N TYR A 57 -18.56 7.14 10.90
CA TYR A 57 -19.38 6.41 11.87
C TYR A 57 -19.55 7.18 13.19
N PHE A 58 -18.48 7.82 13.68
CA PHE A 58 -18.49 8.55 14.96
C PHE A 58 -18.95 10.02 14.84
N TRP A 59 -18.65 10.70 13.72
CA TRP A 59 -18.87 12.14 13.54
C TRP A 59 -19.78 12.53 12.35
N GLY A 60 -20.24 11.57 11.55
CA GLY A 60 -21.09 11.84 10.38
C GLY A 60 -22.56 12.10 10.71
N ALA A 61 -23.34 12.58 9.74
CA ALA A 61 -24.79 12.79 9.90
C ALA A 61 -25.60 11.48 9.87
N SER A 62 -25.03 10.41 9.30
CA SER A 62 -25.70 9.12 9.10
C SER A 62 -26.29 8.44 10.35
N PRO A 63 -25.61 8.38 11.52
CA PRO A 63 -26.20 7.82 12.75
C PRO A 63 -27.45 8.59 13.21
N HIS A 64 -27.53 9.89 12.97
CA HIS A 64 -28.67 10.72 13.35
C HIS A 64 -29.88 10.53 12.42
N ILE A 65 -29.66 10.32 11.12
CA ILE A 65 -30.74 10.03 10.14
C ILE A 65 -31.38 8.66 10.40
N ILE A 66 -30.59 7.64 10.77
CA ILE A 66 -31.09 6.29 11.09
C ILE A 66 -31.95 6.32 12.36
N GLN A 67 -31.56 7.10 13.38
CA GLN A 67 -32.36 7.27 14.59
C GLN A 67 -33.70 7.97 14.30
N MET A 68 -33.74 8.98 13.43
CA MET A 68 -34.98 9.63 13.04
C MET A 68 -35.91 8.70 12.25
N SER A 69 -35.38 7.95 11.27
CA SER A 69 -36.18 6.97 10.52
C SER A 69 -36.81 5.91 11.44
N LYS A 70 -36.04 5.43 12.43
CA LYS A 70 -36.53 4.46 13.41
C LYS A 70 -37.58 5.05 14.35
N ASN A 71 -37.40 6.30 14.78
CA ASN A 71 -38.36 6.99 15.64
C ASN A 71 -39.66 7.34 14.91
N SER A 72 -39.58 7.76 13.63
CA SER A 72 -40.78 8.00 12.81
C SER A 72 -41.57 6.72 12.53
N ALA A 73 -40.90 5.60 12.28
CA ALA A 73 -41.55 4.30 12.13
C ALA A 73 -42.25 3.83 13.43
N VAL A 74 -41.70 4.16 14.59
CA VAL A 74 -42.33 3.88 15.90
C VAL A 74 -43.55 4.77 16.13
N VAL A 75 -43.51 6.03 15.72
CA VAL A 75 -44.67 6.94 15.82
C VAL A 75 -45.81 6.49 14.90
N GLU A 76 -45.52 6.00 13.70
CA GLU A 76 -46.51 5.50 12.75
C GLU A 76 -47.16 4.18 13.24
N GLN A 77 -46.40 3.28 13.88
CA GLN A 77 -46.94 2.09 14.51
C GLN A 77 -47.77 2.37 15.77
N THR A 78 -47.47 3.44 16.51
CA THR A 78 -48.24 3.83 17.70
C THR A 78 -49.56 4.52 17.31
N ALA A 79 -49.60 5.18 16.15
CA ALA A 79 -50.81 5.79 15.59
C ALA A 79 -51.83 4.77 15.05
N ALA A 80 -51.40 3.54 14.75
CA ALA A 80 -52.28 2.47 14.25
C ALA A 80 -53.06 1.72 15.35
N GLY A 81 -52.90 2.08 16.63
CA GLY A 81 -53.55 1.36 17.73
C GLY A 81 -53.60 2.09 19.07
N ALA A 82 -54.28 3.24 19.16
CA ALA A 82 -54.86 3.75 20.41
C ALA A 82 -55.88 4.88 20.12
N PRO A 83 -56.97 5.02 20.90
CA PRO A 83 -58.07 5.93 20.60
C PRO A 83 -57.71 7.39 20.87
N ALA A 84 -58.36 8.27 20.12
CA ALA A 84 -58.24 9.71 20.17
C ALA A 84 -58.66 10.25 21.54
N ASP A 85 -57.72 10.71 22.35
CA ASP A 85 -57.90 11.76 23.37
C ASP A 85 -56.53 12.13 23.97
N ALA A 86 -55.93 13.23 23.47
CA ALA A 86 -55.02 14.14 24.17
C ALA A 86 -54.30 15.06 23.17
N GLN A 87 -55.00 16.08 22.68
CA GLN A 87 -54.36 17.26 22.12
C GLN A 87 -54.03 18.26 23.25
N ASN A 88 -52.88 18.92 23.11
CA ASN A 88 -52.44 20.14 23.80
C ASN A 88 -51.64 20.00 25.09
N ALA A 89 -50.35 19.66 24.97
CA ALA A 89 -49.28 20.18 25.84
C ALA A 89 -47.90 19.88 25.23
N GLY A 90 -47.36 20.77 24.39
CA GLY A 90 -45.99 20.62 23.88
C GLY A 90 -45.72 21.36 22.58
N THR A 91 -45.69 22.69 22.60
CA THR A 91 -45.34 23.48 21.40
C THR A 91 -44.18 24.44 21.60
N VAL A 92 -43.60 24.54 22.80
CA VAL A 92 -42.48 25.48 23.04
C VAL A 92 -41.17 24.75 23.37
N THR A 93 -41.22 23.56 23.95
CA THR A 93 -40.03 22.74 24.23
C THR A 93 -39.54 21.94 23.01
N ASP A 94 -40.39 21.72 22.00
CA ASP A 94 -40.05 20.96 20.80
C ASP A 94 -39.27 21.78 19.77
N GLU A 95 -39.50 23.10 19.68
CA GLU A 95 -38.81 23.95 18.68
C GLU A 95 -37.33 24.16 19.01
N ALA A 96 -36.98 24.43 20.27
CA ALA A 96 -35.58 24.58 20.70
C ALA A 96 -34.79 23.27 20.55
N THR A 97 -35.43 22.14 20.86
CA THR A 97 -34.83 20.81 20.71
C THR A 97 -34.75 20.40 19.22
N ALA A 98 -35.66 20.88 18.38
CA ALA A 98 -35.64 20.68 16.93
C ALA A 98 -34.55 21.52 16.25
N GLN A 99 -34.34 22.77 16.69
CA GLN A 99 -33.26 23.63 16.21
C GLN A 99 -31.88 23.08 16.60
N GLU A 100 -31.69 22.62 17.83
CA GLU A 100 -30.44 21.97 18.25
C GLU A 100 -30.15 20.69 17.44
N LYS A 101 -31.18 19.91 17.09
CA LYS A 101 -31.04 18.72 16.24
C LYS A 101 -30.72 19.09 14.79
N LEU A 102 -31.30 20.17 14.27
CA LEU A 102 -31.02 20.67 12.92
C LEU A 102 -29.58 21.15 12.79
N ASP A 103 -29.08 21.89 13.79
CA ASP A 103 -27.70 22.39 13.81
C ASP A 103 -26.69 21.24 13.85
N LYS A 104 -26.98 20.18 14.61
CA LYS A 104 -26.17 18.95 14.64
C LYS A 104 -26.19 18.21 13.30
N ILE A 105 -27.31 18.18 12.59
CA ILE A 105 -27.42 17.58 11.25
C ILE A 105 -26.64 18.38 10.22
N LEU A 106 -26.75 19.71 10.24
CA LEU A 106 -25.99 20.59 9.35
C LEU A 106 -24.49 20.46 9.58
N ALA A 107 -24.05 20.38 10.84
CA ALA A 107 -22.65 20.12 11.18
C ALA A 107 -22.19 18.74 10.67
N GLY A 108 -22.99 17.69 10.87
CA GLY A 108 -22.69 16.34 10.36
C GLY A 108 -22.59 16.30 8.83
N HIS A 109 -23.45 17.02 8.11
CA HIS A 109 -23.40 17.11 6.65
C HIS A 109 -22.13 17.80 6.13
N GLN A 110 -21.60 18.80 6.85
CA GLN A 110 -20.33 19.42 6.48
C GLN A 110 -19.15 18.47 6.66
N VAL A 111 -19.18 17.68 7.75
CA VAL A 111 -18.17 16.65 8.01
C VAL A 111 -18.20 15.56 6.94
N ASP A 112 -19.39 15.08 6.56
CA ASP A 112 -19.55 14.07 5.51
C ASP A 112 -19.07 14.57 4.14
N ARG A 113 -19.32 15.86 3.82
CA ARG A 113 -18.80 16.51 2.60
C ARG A 113 -17.27 16.58 2.61
N PHE A 114 -16.67 16.97 3.73
CA PHE A 114 -15.22 17.09 3.84
C PHE A 114 -14.52 15.76 3.60
N PHE A 115 -14.99 14.69 4.25
CA PHE A 115 -14.44 13.34 4.05
C PHE A 115 -14.69 12.82 2.63
N GLY A 116 -15.87 13.09 2.05
CA GLY A 116 -16.20 12.70 0.68
C GLY A 116 -15.29 13.36 -0.35
N THR A 117 -15.03 14.66 -0.22
CA THR A 117 -14.12 15.39 -1.11
C THR A 117 -12.69 14.87 -1.02
N ILE A 118 -12.15 14.71 0.19
CA ILE A 118 -10.79 14.16 0.39
C ILE A 118 -10.69 12.75 -0.20
N PHE A 119 -11.70 11.91 0.05
CA PHE A 119 -11.73 10.55 -0.47
C PHE A 119 -11.73 10.51 -2.00
N ILE A 120 -12.54 11.34 -2.67
CA ILE A 120 -12.58 11.39 -4.14
C ILE A 120 -11.26 11.91 -4.72
N ILE A 121 -10.62 12.89 -4.09
CA ILE A 121 -9.31 13.39 -4.53
C ILE A 121 -8.26 12.28 -4.42
N LEU A 122 -8.22 11.57 -3.29
CA LEU A 122 -7.30 10.44 -3.09
C LEU A 122 -7.59 9.27 -4.02
N LEU A 123 -8.87 8.96 -4.24
CA LEU A 123 -9.31 7.93 -5.18
C LEU A 123 -8.88 8.28 -6.60
N ALA A 124 -9.10 9.53 -7.03
CA ALA A 124 -8.69 10.01 -8.34
C ALA A 124 -7.17 9.95 -8.50
N PHE A 125 -6.40 10.38 -7.49
CA PHE A 125 -4.95 10.29 -7.50
C PHE A 125 -4.46 8.83 -7.56
N SER A 126 -5.10 7.93 -6.83
CA SER A 126 -4.70 6.52 -6.80
C SER A 126 -5.07 5.79 -8.09
N LEU A 127 -6.22 6.08 -8.69
CA LEU A 127 -6.57 5.59 -10.02
C LEU A 127 -5.62 6.15 -11.08
N PHE A 128 -5.26 7.44 -10.98
CA PHE A 128 -4.24 8.03 -11.84
C PHE A 128 -2.89 7.33 -11.72
N ALA A 129 -2.42 7.06 -10.49
CA ALA A 129 -1.17 6.35 -10.25
C ALA A 129 -1.20 4.92 -10.84
N LEU A 130 -2.33 4.23 -10.75
CA LEU A 130 -2.54 2.92 -11.38
C LEU A 130 -2.56 3.01 -12.92
N CYS A 131 -3.16 4.05 -13.49
CA CYS A 131 -3.27 4.21 -14.95
C CYS A 131 -1.97 4.65 -15.61
N VAL A 132 -1.20 5.50 -14.94
CA VAL A 132 0.03 6.07 -15.52
C VAL A 132 1.19 5.07 -15.47
N ASP A 133 1.10 4.02 -14.63
CA ASP A 133 2.21 3.12 -14.31
C ASP A 133 3.46 3.94 -14.03
N LEU A 134 3.61 4.44 -12.80
CA LEU A 134 4.50 5.56 -12.46
C LEU A 134 6.01 5.19 -12.53
N GLU A 135 6.49 4.83 -13.71
CA GLU A 135 7.91 4.74 -14.03
C GLU A 135 8.51 6.16 -13.99
N ILE A 136 9.74 6.30 -13.50
CA ILE A 136 10.44 7.61 -13.36
C ILE A 136 10.25 8.51 -14.58
N ARG A 137 10.39 7.91 -15.77
CA ARG A 137 10.33 8.62 -17.05
C ARG A 137 8.95 9.19 -17.32
N TRP A 138 7.89 8.38 -17.17
CA TRP A 138 6.51 8.81 -17.41
C TRP A 138 5.99 9.72 -16.31
N ALA A 139 6.43 9.51 -15.06
CA ALA A 139 6.12 10.38 -13.92
C ALA A 139 6.61 11.82 -14.17
N LEU A 140 7.87 11.98 -14.59
CA LEU A 140 8.48 13.29 -14.79
C LEU A 140 7.86 14.03 -15.99
N ILE A 141 7.62 13.31 -17.10
CA ILE A 141 6.92 13.86 -18.27
C ILE A 141 5.51 14.31 -17.89
N THR A 142 4.76 13.47 -17.16
CA THR A 142 3.39 13.81 -16.77
C THR A 142 3.37 14.97 -15.78
N PHE A 143 4.29 15.01 -14.82
CA PHE A 143 4.41 16.13 -13.89
C PHE A 143 4.77 17.44 -14.60
N SER A 144 5.72 17.42 -15.54
CA SER A 144 6.06 18.62 -16.32
C SER A 144 4.90 19.05 -17.21
N ALA A 145 4.19 18.11 -17.83
CA ALA A 145 3.02 18.39 -18.65
C ALA A 145 1.89 19.03 -17.81
N VAL A 146 1.63 18.49 -16.61
CA VAL A 146 0.65 19.07 -15.67
C VAL A 146 1.06 20.49 -15.28
N ILE A 147 2.34 20.77 -14.98
CA ILE A 147 2.82 22.12 -14.68
C ILE A 147 2.60 23.07 -15.86
N VAL A 148 2.95 22.66 -17.08
CA VAL A 148 2.75 23.47 -18.28
C VAL A 148 1.27 23.76 -18.51
N VAL A 149 0.40 22.77 -18.33
CA VAL A 149 -1.06 22.94 -18.42
C VAL A 149 -1.55 23.88 -17.32
N CYS A 150 -1.11 23.73 -16.07
CA CYS A 150 -1.47 24.63 -14.98
C CYS A 150 -1.03 26.07 -15.23
N LEU A 151 0.18 26.28 -15.74
CA LEU A 151 0.68 27.62 -16.12
C LEU A 151 -0.12 28.19 -17.29
N LEU A 152 -0.45 27.38 -18.30
CA LEU A 152 -1.29 27.80 -19.42
C LEU A 152 -2.70 28.20 -18.96
N LEU A 153 -3.29 27.41 -18.07
CA LEU A 153 -4.59 27.71 -17.45
C LEU A 153 -4.54 28.97 -16.58
N PHE A 154 -3.43 29.20 -15.86
CA PHE A 154 -3.22 30.41 -15.08
C PHE A 154 -3.14 31.66 -15.97
N ILE A 155 -2.38 31.61 -17.06
CA ILE A 155 -2.31 32.69 -18.05
C ILE A 155 -3.67 32.91 -18.71
N LEU A 156 -4.40 31.83 -19.04
CA LEU A 156 -5.73 31.92 -19.62
C LEU A 156 -6.74 32.53 -18.64
N HIS A 157 -6.62 32.26 -17.34
CA HIS A 157 -7.46 32.83 -16.30
C HIS A 157 -7.34 34.35 -16.23
N GLU A 158 -6.13 34.89 -16.40
CA GLU A 158 -5.88 36.33 -16.44
C GLU A 158 -6.61 37.01 -17.62
N ARG A 159 -6.85 36.28 -18.72
CA ARG A 159 -7.53 36.80 -19.92
C ARG A 159 -9.04 36.58 -19.89
N ILE A 160 -9.49 35.46 -19.34
CA ILE A 160 -10.90 35.07 -19.21
C ILE A 160 -11.08 34.46 -17.81
N PRO A 161 -11.88 35.04 -16.91
CA PRO A 161 -12.09 34.49 -15.58
C PRO A 161 -12.98 33.23 -15.62
N PHE A 162 -12.48 32.12 -16.18
CA PHE A 162 -13.20 30.85 -16.30
C PHE A 162 -13.09 29.98 -15.03
N LEU A 163 -11.99 30.09 -14.27
CA LEU A 163 -11.78 29.37 -13.01
C LEU A 163 -12.96 29.47 -12.03
N PRO A 164 -13.53 30.65 -11.74
CA PRO A 164 -14.66 30.75 -10.81
C PRO A 164 -15.92 30.05 -11.33
N ALA A 165 -16.16 30.03 -12.66
CA ALA A 165 -17.27 29.30 -13.24
C ALA A 165 -17.07 27.77 -13.11
N VAL A 166 -15.85 27.28 -13.37
CA VAL A 166 -15.50 25.88 -13.21
C VAL A 166 -15.57 25.46 -11.73
N LEU A 167 -15.01 26.26 -10.81
CA LEU A 167 -15.09 26.00 -9.38
C LEU A 167 -16.54 26.05 -8.89
N ALA A 168 -17.38 26.96 -9.41
CA ALA A 168 -18.80 26.99 -9.06
C ALA A 168 -19.53 25.73 -9.53
N THR A 169 -19.25 25.24 -10.75
CA THR A 169 -19.79 23.95 -11.22
C THR A 169 -19.22 22.76 -10.47
N LEU A 170 -17.99 22.82 -9.96
CA LEU A 170 -17.41 21.75 -9.16
C LEU A 170 -17.94 21.80 -7.71
N ALA A 171 -18.27 22.98 -7.20
CA ALA A 171 -18.86 23.17 -5.88
C ALA A 171 -20.33 22.70 -5.79
N THR A 172 -21.04 22.60 -6.93
CA THR A 172 -22.37 21.96 -6.96
C THR A 172 -22.28 20.44 -6.88
N LEU A 173 -21.14 19.83 -7.26
CA LEU A 173 -20.86 18.45 -6.89
C LEU A 173 -20.55 18.43 -5.40
N SER A 174 -21.54 18.09 -4.58
CA SER A 174 -21.30 17.78 -3.18
C SER A 174 -21.18 16.27 -2.98
N PRO A 175 -19.96 15.70 -3.06
CA PRO A 175 -19.76 14.30 -2.78
C PRO A 175 -20.02 14.06 -1.29
N THR A 176 -21.17 13.47 -0.99
CA THR A 176 -21.51 12.96 0.34
C THR A 176 -21.62 11.45 0.24
N ALA A 177 -20.79 10.73 0.97
CA ALA A 177 -20.83 9.28 1.03
C ALA A 177 -21.18 8.83 2.45
N SER A 178 -22.01 7.78 2.55
CA SER A 178 -22.36 7.18 3.83
C SER A 178 -21.19 6.40 4.41
N PRO A 179 -21.12 6.21 5.75
CA PRO A 179 -20.06 5.41 6.37
C PRO A 179 -19.98 3.98 5.81
N GLN A 180 -21.13 3.38 5.48
CA GLN A 180 -21.22 2.05 4.88
C GLN A 180 -20.52 1.96 3.52
N PHE A 181 -20.55 3.04 2.73
CA PHE A 181 -19.85 3.11 1.45
C PHE A 181 -18.33 3.04 1.63
N TYR A 182 -17.76 3.74 2.63
CA TYR A 182 -16.33 3.67 2.86
C TYR A 182 -15.88 2.28 3.34
N PHE A 183 -16.68 1.63 4.20
CA PHE A 183 -16.40 0.25 4.63
C PHE A 183 -16.52 -0.77 3.50
N SER A 184 -17.46 -0.60 2.56
CA SER A 184 -17.58 -1.51 1.42
C SER A 184 -16.39 -1.38 0.46
N ILE A 185 -15.95 -0.15 0.18
CA ILE A 185 -14.74 0.09 -0.61
C ILE A 185 -13.50 -0.48 0.08
N PHE A 186 -13.36 -0.28 1.40
CA PHE A 186 -12.29 -0.91 2.18
C PHE A 186 -12.30 -2.44 2.05
N GLY A 187 -13.47 -3.07 2.19
CA GLY A 187 -13.63 -4.51 2.03
C GLY A 187 -13.20 -5.00 0.65
N ILE A 188 -13.61 -4.30 -0.42
CA ILE A 188 -13.19 -4.60 -1.80
C ILE A 188 -11.66 -4.53 -1.93
N TRP A 189 -11.04 -3.46 -1.42
CA TRP A 189 -9.58 -3.31 -1.48
C TRP A 189 -8.84 -4.43 -0.74
N VAL A 190 -9.30 -4.80 0.46
CA VAL A 190 -8.70 -5.89 1.25
C VAL A 190 -8.83 -7.23 0.53
N ILE A 191 -9.99 -7.51 -0.08
CA ILE A 191 -10.20 -8.75 -0.84
C ILE A 191 -9.26 -8.80 -2.05
N LEU A 192 -9.16 -7.70 -2.83
CA LEU A 192 -8.23 -7.62 -3.96
C LEU A 192 -6.77 -7.83 -3.50
N MET A 193 -6.39 -7.24 -2.37
CA MET A 193 -5.08 -7.48 -1.76
C MET A 193 -4.86 -8.94 -1.40
N LEU A 194 -5.82 -9.60 -0.74
CA LEU A 194 -5.69 -11.01 -0.37
C LEU A 194 -5.57 -11.92 -1.60
N ILE A 195 -6.36 -11.67 -2.65
CA ILE A 195 -6.29 -12.41 -3.92
C ILE A 195 -4.90 -12.25 -4.55
N THR A 196 -4.40 -11.01 -4.66
CA THR A 196 -3.06 -10.77 -5.24
C THR A 196 -1.95 -11.43 -4.42
N LEU A 197 -2.01 -11.36 -3.09
CA LEU A 197 -1.06 -12.06 -2.21
C LEU A 197 -1.12 -13.58 -2.37
N PHE A 198 -2.32 -14.15 -2.55
CA PHE A 198 -2.49 -15.57 -2.78
C PHE A 198 -1.87 -16.00 -4.12
N VAL A 199 -2.14 -15.27 -5.20
CA VAL A 199 -1.62 -15.56 -6.55
C VAL A 199 -0.09 -15.48 -6.59
N VAL A 200 0.48 -14.43 -6.01
CA VAL A 200 1.94 -14.24 -5.99
C VAL A 200 2.65 -15.29 -5.13
N LYS A 201 1.98 -15.87 -4.11
CA LYS A 201 2.57 -16.92 -3.27
C LYS A 201 3.03 -18.15 -4.08
N PHE A 202 2.40 -18.43 -5.21
CA PHE A 202 2.75 -19.56 -6.07
C PHE A 202 3.89 -19.27 -7.04
N HIS A 203 4.24 -18.00 -7.24
CA HIS A 203 5.32 -17.64 -8.15
C HIS A 203 6.61 -17.38 -7.38
N TYR A 204 7.60 -18.25 -7.59
CA TYR A 204 8.90 -18.11 -6.97
C TYR A 204 10.01 -18.60 -7.90
N VAL A 205 11.18 -18.01 -7.72
CA VAL A 205 12.41 -18.42 -8.38
C VAL A 205 13.36 -18.94 -7.32
N LYS A 206 13.88 -20.13 -7.56
CA LYS A 206 14.82 -20.81 -6.68
C LYS A 206 16.16 -20.85 -7.40
N VAL A 207 17.16 -20.18 -6.83
CA VAL A 207 18.53 -20.17 -7.34
C VAL A 207 19.34 -21.13 -6.49
N GLU A 208 19.91 -22.16 -7.11
CA GLU A 208 20.88 -23.08 -6.53
C GLU A 208 22.26 -22.87 -7.16
N SER A 209 23.29 -23.56 -6.66
CA SER A 209 24.65 -23.42 -7.17
C SER A 209 24.80 -23.82 -8.65
N ASN A 210 23.98 -24.74 -9.14
CA ASN A 210 24.09 -25.35 -10.46
C ASN A 210 22.87 -25.11 -11.35
N GLU A 211 21.72 -24.76 -10.78
CA GLU A 211 20.49 -24.50 -11.54
C GLU A 211 19.69 -23.31 -10.99
N VAL A 212 19.09 -22.56 -11.90
CA VAL A 212 18.02 -21.60 -11.60
C VAL A 212 16.70 -22.23 -11.99
N VAL A 213 15.84 -22.39 -11.01
CA VAL A 213 14.52 -22.98 -11.14
C VAL A 213 13.47 -21.88 -11.10
N VAL A 214 12.74 -21.70 -12.18
CA VAL A 214 11.63 -20.75 -12.27
C VAL A 214 10.31 -21.52 -12.21
N VAL A 215 9.49 -21.21 -11.20
CA VAL A 215 8.16 -21.80 -11.04
C VAL A 215 7.11 -20.75 -11.38
N GLY A 216 6.52 -20.88 -12.57
CA GLY A 216 5.40 -20.06 -13.03
C GLY A 216 4.10 -20.49 -12.36
N GLY A 217 3.75 -19.88 -11.23
CA GLY A 217 2.40 -19.96 -10.67
C GLY A 217 1.82 -21.37 -10.44
N LEU A 218 0.49 -21.46 -10.46
CA LEU A 218 -0.27 -22.64 -10.01
C LEU A 218 -0.26 -23.81 -11.02
N LEU A 219 0.00 -23.55 -12.30
CA LEU A 219 -0.17 -24.53 -13.39
C LEU A 219 0.95 -24.54 -14.43
N GLU A 220 1.93 -23.64 -14.35
CA GLU A 220 3.01 -23.60 -15.34
C GLU A 220 4.11 -24.61 -14.99
N ARG A 221 4.73 -25.16 -16.02
CA ARG A 221 5.81 -26.13 -15.83
C ARG A 221 7.05 -25.39 -15.31
N GLN A 222 7.65 -25.98 -14.28
CA GLN A 222 8.94 -25.57 -13.75
C GLN A 222 10.00 -25.57 -14.87
N GLN A 223 10.62 -24.42 -15.11
CA GLN A 223 11.75 -24.28 -16.04
C GLN A 223 13.06 -24.28 -15.24
N ARG A 224 14.10 -24.90 -15.81
CA ARG A 224 15.42 -25.04 -15.18
C ARG A 224 16.48 -24.51 -16.13
N PHE A 225 17.35 -23.66 -15.64
CA PHE A 225 18.43 -23.03 -16.42
C PHE A 225 19.78 -23.26 -15.73
N PRO A 226 20.85 -23.56 -16.48
CA PRO A 226 22.19 -23.69 -15.90
C PRO A 226 22.71 -22.34 -15.40
N THR A 227 23.41 -22.33 -14.27
CA THR A 227 24.05 -21.10 -13.73
C THR A 227 25.34 -20.70 -14.45
N ILE A 228 25.85 -21.55 -15.35
CA ILE A 228 27.09 -21.33 -16.10
C ILE A 228 26.93 -20.12 -17.03
N GLY A 229 27.78 -19.11 -16.85
CA GLY A 229 27.76 -17.90 -17.68
C GLY A 229 26.58 -16.96 -17.42
N MET A 230 25.78 -17.21 -16.37
CA MET A 230 24.65 -16.36 -15.98
C MET A 230 25.12 -14.96 -15.60
N LYS A 231 24.48 -13.94 -16.18
CA LYS A 231 24.62 -12.53 -15.78
C LYS A 231 23.31 -12.06 -15.15
N TYR A 232 23.42 -11.23 -14.13
CA TYR A 232 22.26 -10.58 -13.51
C TYR A 232 22.43 -9.07 -13.55
N THR A 233 21.35 -8.37 -13.86
CA THR A 233 21.28 -6.91 -13.85
C THR A 233 20.13 -6.49 -12.95
N LYS A 234 20.40 -5.53 -12.06
CA LYS A 234 19.37 -4.85 -11.28
C LYS A 234 18.81 -3.70 -12.11
N ASP A 235 17.50 -3.66 -12.26
CA ASP A 235 16.78 -2.52 -12.83
C ASP A 235 15.74 -2.02 -11.80
N VAL A 236 15.64 -0.71 -11.63
CA VAL A 236 14.68 -0.10 -10.70
C VAL A 236 13.70 0.72 -11.51
N GLN A 237 12.60 0.09 -11.88
CA GLN A 237 11.59 0.71 -12.74
C GLN A 237 10.55 1.50 -11.95
N ASP A 238 10.24 1.07 -10.72
CA ASP A 238 9.26 1.72 -9.83
C ASP A 238 9.94 2.46 -8.66
N VAL A 239 9.76 3.78 -8.63
CA VAL A 239 10.33 4.69 -7.61
C VAL A 239 9.62 4.52 -6.29
N ILE A 240 8.30 4.43 -6.32
CA ILE A 240 7.51 4.45 -5.09
C ILE A 240 7.81 3.18 -4.30
N GLU A 241 7.96 2.05 -4.99
CA GLU A 241 8.28 0.77 -4.37
C GLU A 241 9.73 0.71 -3.84
N TYR A 242 10.69 1.34 -4.53
CA TYR A 242 12.08 1.43 -4.09
C TYR A 242 12.25 2.36 -2.88
N TYR A 243 11.58 3.52 -2.87
CA TYR A 243 11.71 4.51 -1.79
C TYR A 243 10.80 4.24 -0.59
N LEU A 244 9.83 3.34 -0.69
CA LEU A 244 9.06 2.88 0.46
C LEU A 244 10.02 2.14 1.41
N PRO A 245 10.29 2.68 2.63
CA PRO A 245 11.35 2.15 3.51
C PRO A 245 11.10 0.70 3.98
N LEU A 246 9.93 0.15 3.70
CA LEU A 246 9.54 -1.22 4.06
C LEU A 246 9.73 -2.24 2.93
N VAL A 247 9.91 -1.80 1.67
CA VAL A 247 9.77 -2.68 0.50
C VAL A 247 11.08 -2.81 -0.29
N ASN A 248 11.86 -1.71 -0.46
CA ASN A 248 13.17 -1.67 -1.15
C ASN A 248 13.26 -2.69 -2.30
N SER A 249 12.27 -2.71 -3.18
CA SER A 249 12.19 -3.72 -4.23
C SER A 249 12.77 -3.21 -5.55
N GLY A 250 13.01 -4.14 -6.45
CA GLY A 250 13.41 -3.83 -7.81
C GLY A 250 13.21 -5.02 -8.74
N ARG A 251 13.43 -4.78 -10.03
CA ARG A 251 13.42 -5.81 -11.07
C ARG A 251 14.80 -6.46 -11.15
N LEU A 252 14.82 -7.78 -11.20
CA LEU A 252 16.04 -8.56 -11.39
C LEU A 252 15.95 -9.28 -12.73
N ILE A 253 16.91 -8.99 -13.62
CA ILE A 253 16.96 -9.56 -14.97
C ILE A 253 18.09 -10.58 -15.01
N PHE A 254 17.76 -11.85 -15.26
CA PHE A 254 18.72 -12.92 -15.47
C PHE A 254 18.91 -13.15 -16.97
N SER A 255 20.16 -13.09 -17.43
CA SER A 255 20.55 -13.39 -18.80
C SER A 255 21.46 -14.61 -18.80
N PHE A 256 21.11 -15.63 -19.59
CA PHE A 256 21.87 -16.86 -19.76
C PHE A 256 22.56 -16.84 -21.13
N GLN A 257 23.77 -17.36 -21.25
CA GLN A 257 24.48 -17.37 -22.53
C GLN A 257 23.83 -18.32 -23.55
N ASP A 258 23.27 -19.44 -23.06
CA ASP A 258 22.65 -20.47 -23.88
C ASP A 258 21.21 -20.13 -24.30
N HIS A 259 20.58 -19.12 -23.67
CA HIS A 259 19.20 -18.72 -23.94
C HIS A 259 19.12 -17.21 -24.22
N PRO A 260 18.65 -16.79 -25.41
CA PRO A 260 18.52 -15.37 -25.74
C PRO A 260 17.41 -14.66 -24.94
N GLU A 261 16.48 -15.42 -24.35
CA GLU A 261 15.41 -14.87 -23.52
C GLU A 261 15.91 -14.61 -22.09
N ALA A 262 15.87 -13.33 -21.70
CA ALA A 262 16.17 -12.94 -20.32
C ALA A 262 14.97 -13.21 -19.42
N ILE A 263 15.21 -13.85 -18.28
CA ILE A 263 14.16 -14.08 -17.28
C ILE A 263 14.07 -12.83 -16.42
N VAL A 264 12.93 -12.17 -16.50
CA VAL A 264 12.66 -10.95 -15.74
C VAL A 264 11.85 -11.32 -14.51
N ILE A 265 12.41 -11.07 -13.32
CA ILE A 265 11.68 -11.15 -12.06
C ILE A 265 11.32 -9.74 -11.65
N ASP A 266 10.01 -9.47 -11.65
CA ASP A 266 9.48 -8.20 -11.17
C ASP A 266 9.36 -8.19 -9.65
N ASN A 267 9.61 -7.01 -9.07
CA ASN A 267 9.30 -6.71 -7.66
C ASN A 267 9.91 -7.70 -6.66
N VAL A 268 11.23 -7.83 -6.68
CA VAL A 268 11.96 -8.61 -5.66
C VAL A 268 12.08 -7.80 -4.39
N LEU A 269 11.44 -8.24 -3.31
CA LEU A 269 11.51 -7.58 -2.01
C LEU A 269 12.94 -7.55 -1.46
N GLN A 270 13.39 -6.43 -0.89
CA GLN A 270 14.73 -6.27 -0.33
C GLN A 270 15.85 -6.65 -1.30
N ILE A 271 15.82 -6.08 -2.51
CA ILE A 271 16.70 -6.46 -3.62
C ILE A 271 18.19 -6.40 -3.24
N GLU A 272 18.61 -5.49 -2.37
CA GLU A 272 20.01 -5.38 -1.92
C GLU A 272 20.51 -6.60 -1.16
N LYS A 273 19.65 -7.19 -0.30
CA LYS A 273 20.01 -8.42 0.42
C LYS A 273 20.08 -9.60 -0.54
N VAL A 274 19.15 -9.68 -1.48
CA VAL A 274 19.11 -10.71 -2.51
C VAL A 274 20.35 -10.61 -3.41
N LEU A 275 20.74 -9.40 -3.83
CA LEU A 275 21.94 -9.16 -4.62
C LEU A 275 23.20 -9.63 -3.87
N LYS A 276 23.33 -9.24 -2.60
CA LYS A 276 24.47 -9.65 -1.76
C LYS A 276 24.57 -11.16 -1.59
N GLN A 277 23.43 -11.84 -1.47
CA GLN A 277 23.41 -13.31 -1.41
C GLN A 277 23.76 -13.91 -2.76
N LEU A 278 23.31 -13.32 -3.87
CA LEU A 278 23.62 -13.79 -5.21
C LEU A 278 25.12 -13.61 -5.54
N ASP A 279 25.73 -12.50 -5.13
CA ASP A 279 27.17 -12.24 -5.21
C ASP A 279 27.96 -13.30 -4.41
N GLU A 280 27.46 -13.67 -3.22
CA GLU A 280 28.08 -14.67 -2.37
C GLU A 280 28.09 -16.04 -3.07
N ILE A 281 26.99 -16.47 -3.68
CA ILE A 281 26.91 -17.74 -4.41
C ILE A 281 27.70 -17.68 -5.73
N SER A 282 27.63 -16.57 -6.48
CA SER A 282 28.32 -16.44 -7.75
C SER A 282 29.85 -16.44 -7.62
N SER A 283 30.35 -15.90 -6.51
CA SER A 283 31.78 -15.95 -6.18
C SER A 283 32.31 -17.38 -6.01
N VAL A 284 31.49 -18.30 -5.49
CA VAL A 284 31.85 -19.72 -5.35
C VAL A 284 32.06 -20.36 -6.73
N TRP A 285 31.25 -19.98 -7.72
CA TRP A 285 31.35 -20.51 -9.08
C TRP A 285 32.58 -19.98 -9.82
N GLN A 286 32.90 -18.70 -9.66
CA GLN A 286 34.06 -18.09 -10.33
C GLN A 286 35.39 -18.63 -9.79
N VAL A 287 35.44 -19.04 -8.52
CA VAL A 287 36.65 -19.60 -7.90
C VAL A 287 36.84 -21.08 -8.27
N GLY A 288 35.77 -21.84 -8.50
CA GLY A 288 35.84 -23.25 -8.92
C GLY A 288 36.17 -23.47 -10.41
N SER A 289 36.21 -22.40 -11.21
CA SER A 289 36.44 -22.43 -12.68
C SER A 289 37.89 -22.11 -13.10
N LYS A 290 38.82 -21.99 -12.14
CA LYS A 290 40.27 -21.84 -12.42
C LYS A 290 40.98 -23.17 -12.19
#